data_AF-A0A8T7DJT1-F1
#
_entry.id   AF-A0A8T7DJT1-F1
#
_cell.length_a   1.000
_cell.length_b   1.000
_cell.length_c   1.000
_cell.angle_alpha   90.00
_cell.angle_beta   90.00
_cell.angle_gamma   90.00
#
_symmetry.space_group_name_H-M   'P 1'
#
loop_
_entity.id
_entity.type
_entity.pdbx_description
1 polymer ?
#
loop_
_entity_poly.entity_id
_entity_poly.type
_entity_poly.pdbx_seq_one_letter_code
_entity_poly.pdbx_strand_id
1 'polypeptide(L)' 'MTTPGISRESRISDEGLKRLKRQLQSGSRISKPVLDQWVQRYGEKALQLLNEFDIKY' A
#
# COMPACT_ATOMS: atom_id res chain seq x y z
N MET A 1 7.14 27.27 8.09
CA MET A 1 8.27 26.32 8.27
C MET A 1 7.88 25.03 7.57
N THR A 2 8.27 24.85 6.30
CA THR A 2 7.91 23.68 5.48
C THR A 2 9.13 22.78 5.38
N THR A 3 9.23 21.76 6.22
CA THR A 3 10.34 20.80 6.23
C THR A 3 10.36 20.03 4.89
N PRO A 4 11.29 20.31 3.95
CA PRO A 4 11.13 19.88 2.56
C PRO A 4 11.56 18.44 2.27
N GLY A 5 11.94 17.65 3.29
CA GLY A 5 12.33 16.25 3.14
C GLY A 5 11.23 15.25 3.52
N ILE A 6 10.63 15.41 4.69
CA ILE A 6 9.75 14.40 5.30
C ILE A 6 8.35 14.38 4.66
N SER A 7 7.89 15.51 4.12
CA SER A 7 6.55 15.61 3.54
C SER A 7 6.38 14.87 2.21
N ARG A 8 7.46 14.63 1.45
CA ARG A 8 7.35 13.93 0.16
C ARG A 8 7.18 12.43 0.36
N GLU A 9 8.01 11.80 1.18
CA GLU A 9 7.94 10.36 1.43
C GLU A 9 6.63 9.98 2.12
N SER A 10 6.20 10.77 3.11
CA SER A 10 4.94 10.52 3.81
C SER A 10 3.73 10.70 2.89
N ARG A 11 3.75 11.67 1.97
CA ARG A 11 2.66 11.90 1.01
C ARG A 11 2.64 10.87 -0.13
N ILE A 12 3.81 10.41 -0.59
CA ILE A 12 3.93 9.31 -1.54
C ILE A 12 3.46 8.00 -0.89
N SER A 13 3.74 7.82 0.41
CA SER A 13 3.28 6.67 1.18
C SER A 13 1.75 6.56 1.20
N ASP A 14 1.06 7.69 1.37
CA ASP A 14 -0.41 7.74 1.49
C ASP A 14 -1.12 7.49 0.15
N GLU A 15 -0.63 8.11 -0.93
CA GLU A 15 -1.18 7.91 -2.28
C GLU A 15 -0.93 6.51 -2.81
N GLY A 16 0.21 5.90 -2.45
CA GLY A 16 0.52 4.50 -2.74
C GLY A 16 -0.49 3.55 -2.12
N LEU A 17 -0.73 3.66 -0.81
CA LEU A 17 -1.69 2.82 -0.10
C LEU A 17 -3.11 2.98 -0.64
N LYS A 18 -3.52 4.19 -1.05
CA LYS A 18 -4.81 4.40 -1.73
C LYS A 18 -4.90 3.65 -3.05
N ARG A 19 -3.81 3.56 -3.83
CA ARG A 19 -3.79 2.75 -5.06
C ARG A 19 -3.92 1.28 -4.77
N LEU A 20 -3.18 0.75 -3.78
CA LEU A 20 -3.32 -0.63 -3.33
C LEU A 20 -4.77 -0.92 -2.94
N LYS A 21 -5.37 -0.08 -2.09
CA LYS A 21 -6.76 -0.21 -1.68
C LYS A 21 -7.71 -0.26 -2.87
N ARG A 22 -7.55 0.62 -3.86
CA ARG A 22 -8.37 0.61 -5.09
C ARG A 22 -8.19 -0.68 -5.90
N GLN A 23 -6.97 -1.18 -6.04
CA GLN A 23 -6.72 -2.44 -6.75
C GLN A 23 -7.39 -3.63 -6.05
N LEU A 24 -7.33 -3.65 -4.71
CA LEU A 24 -8.00 -4.66 -3.88
C LEU A 24 -9.53 -4.55 -3.98
N GLN A 25 -10.09 -3.34 -3.91
CA GLN A 25 -11.53 -3.08 -4.09
C GLN A 25 -12.06 -3.50 -5.47
N SER A 26 -11.22 -3.40 -6.50
CA SER A 26 -11.61 -3.82 -7.86
C SER A 26 -11.77 -5.34 -7.99
N GLY A 27 -11.44 -6.14 -6.97
CA GLY A 27 -11.56 -7.59 -6.98
C GLY A 27 -10.57 -8.28 -7.94
N SER A 28 -9.60 -7.53 -8.50
CA SER A 28 -8.58 -8.11 -9.35
C SER A 28 -7.65 -8.97 -8.52
N ARG A 29 -7.38 -10.18 -9.03
CA ARG A 29 -6.45 -11.13 -8.41
C ARG A 29 -5.03 -10.58 -8.52
N ILE A 30 -4.59 -9.82 -7.51
CA ILE A 30 -3.23 -9.27 -7.47
C ILE A 30 -2.26 -10.44 -7.27
N SER A 31 -1.23 -10.50 -8.12
CA SER A 31 -0.21 -11.55 -8.02
C SER A 31 0.63 -11.40 -6.75
N LYS A 32 1.03 -12.51 -6.14
CA LYS A 32 1.89 -12.54 -4.94
C LYS A 32 3.16 -11.67 -5.04
N PRO A 33 3.93 -11.62 -6.16
CA PRO A 33 5.07 -10.71 -6.28
C PRO A 33 4.70 -9.23 -6.22
N VAL A 34 3.51 -8.85 -6.68
CA VAL A 34 3.03 -7.47 -6.59
C VAL A 34 2.66 -7.14 -5.15
N LEU A 35 1.97 -8.04 -4.46
CA LEU A 35 1.70 -7.91 -3.02
C LEU A 35 2.99 -7.78 -2.22
N ASP A 36 4.01 -8.55 -2.57
CA ASP A 36 5.32 -8.50 -1.92
C ASP A 36 5.97 -7.12 -2.06
N GLN A 37 5.91 -6.52 -3.26
CA GLN A 37 6.39 -5.15 -3.46
C GLN A 37 5.63 -4.13 -2.60
N TRP A 38 4.32 -4.31 -2.43
CA TRP A 38 3.53 -3.46 -1.55
C TRP A 38 3.93 -3.63 -0.08
N VAL A 39 4.15 -4.86 0.37
CA VAL A 39 4.58 -5.14 1.75
C VAL A 39 6.01 -4.65 2.00
N GLN A 40 6.93 -4.85 1.06
CA GLN A 40 8.29 -4.32 1.14
C GLN A 40 8.31 -2.78 1.21
N ARG A 41 7.42 -2.11 0.47
CA ARG A 41 7.42 -0.65 0.35
C ARG A 41 6.66 0.07 1.46
N TYR A 42 5.57 -0.52 1.98
CA TYR A 42 4.68 0.14 2.96
C TYR A 42 4.54 -0.65 4.27
N GLY A 43 5.18 -1.82 4.39
CA GLY A 43 5.27 -2.61 5.61
C GLY A 43 3.91 -3.02 6.15
N GLU A 44 3.74 -2.82 7.47
CA GLU A 44 2.52 -3.16 8.20
C GLU A 44 1.25 -2.53 7.60
N LYS A 45 1.34 -1.31 7.06
CA LYS A 45 0.17 -0.64 6.46
C LYS A 45 -0.37 -1.39 5.24
N ALA A 46 0.51 -2.01 4.44
CA ALA A 46 0.07 -2.86 3.34
C ALA A 46 -0.53 -4.16 3.87
N LEU A 47 0.09 -4.80 4.87
CA LEU A 47 -0.44 -6.02 5.48
C LEU A 47 -1.83 -5.82 6.08
N GLN A 48 -2.06 -4.70 6.77
CA GLN A 48 -3.38 -4.35 7.30
C GLN A 48 -4.42 -4.26 6.20
N LEU A 49 -4.11 -3.58 5.08
CA LEU A 49 -5.01 -3.53 3.93
C LEU A 49 -5.28 -4.93 3.37
N LEU A 50 -4.26 -5.77 3.18
CA LEU A 50 -4.47 -7.13 2.66
C LEU A 50 -5.40 -7.95 3.56
N ASN A 51 -5.25 -7.82 4.88
CA ASN A 51 -6.12 -8.46 5.84
C ASN A 51 -7.57 -7.90 5.82
N GLU A 52 -7.76 -6.57 5.68
CA GLU A 52 -9.09 -5.97 5.53
C GLU A 52 -9.85 -6.49 4.31
N PHE A 53 -9.14 -6.87 3.25
CA PHE A 53 -9.72 -7.41 2.01
C PHE A 53 -9.72 -8.96 1.97
N ASP A 54 -9.46 -9.64 3.10
CA ASP A 54 -9.34 -11.11 3.22
C ASP A 54 -8.36 -11.73 2.19
N ILE A 55 -7.34 -10.97 1.78
CA ILE A 55 -6.29 -11.48 0.89
C ILE A 55 -5.29 -12.27 1.73
N LYS A 56 -5.20 -13.58 1.44
CA LYS A 56 -4.16 -14.45 2.00
C LYS A 56 -2.79 -14.06 1.40
N TYR A 57 -1.97 -13.35 2.18
CA TYR A 57 -0.59 -12.99 1.83
C TYR A 57 0.42 -13.92 2.49
#